data_AF-A0A0N0SYI6-F1
#
_entry.id   AF-A0A0N0SYI6-F1
#
_cell.length_a   1.000
_cell.length_b   1.000
_cell.length_c   1.000
_cell.angle_alpha   90.00
_cell.angle_beta   90.00
_cell.angle_gamma   90.00
#
_symmetry.space_group_name_H-M   'P 1'
#
loop_
_entity.id
_entity.type
_entity.pdbx_description
1 polymer ?
#
loop_
_entity_poly.entity_id
_entity_poly.type
_entity_poly.pdbx_seq_one_letter_code
_entity_poly.pdbx_strand_id
1 'polypeptide(L)'
;MTRPPDLLVRAAHCYEQTGDYAQAARCHDEAGHPLKAAELWEQAGDPARAADCWTRARRPSRAGECLLSARRFEAAAVCFEEGGDLLRAGWTLVTRTRSFATAEQLFAAARAQTPGEGLRRRIGRQLATARAYGESAPLLRTITGVPDRIGSLAPARERAEVELWAVTAADHMHRPDLGALVFAASYRAGVGGCADRWQHWAARNLGDTTGVPAGPAPPGAAPA
;
A
#
# COMPACT_ATOMS: atom_id res chain seq x y z
N MET A 1 -22.16 -38.13 18.66
CA MET A 1 -20.98 -38.20 17.78
C MET A 1 -20.64 -36.78 17.34
N THR A 2 -19.60 -36.17 17.92
CA THR A 2 -19.10 -34.85 17.49
C THR A 2 -18.59 -34.97 16.07
N ARG A 3 -19.07 -34.10 15.17
CA ARG A 3 -18.63 -34.11 13.76
C ARG A 3 -17.13 -33.78 13.70
N PRO A 4 -16.33 -34.37 12.81
CA PRO A 4 -14.91 -34.07 12.67
C PRO A 4 -14.57 -32.55 12.61
N PRO A 5 -15.33 -31.67 11.93
CA PRO A 5 -15.07 -30.23 11.98
C PRO A 5 -15.27 -29.58 13.36
N ASP A 6 -16.16 -30.11 14.19
CA ASP A 6 -16.41 -29.58 15.54
C ASP A 6 -15.22 -29.86 16.48
N LEU A 7 -14.54 -31.00 16.30
CA LEU A 7 -13.32 -31.32 17.04
C LEU A 7 -12.15 -30.43 16.60
N LEU A 8 -12.02 -30.16 15.30
CA LEU A 8 -10.98 -29.28 14.77
C LEU A 8 -11.13 -27.85 15.29
N VAL A 9 -12.36 -27.33 15.34
CA VAL A 9 -12.63 -25.98 15.88
C VAL A 9 -12.29 -25.90 17.37
N ARG A 10 -12.64 -26.94 18.15
CA ARG A 10 -12.28 -26.99 19.57
C ARG A 10 -10.77 -27.10 19.80
N ALA A 11 -10.07 -27.89 19.00
CA ALA A 11 -8.61 -27.97 19.02
C ALA A 11 -7.98 -26.62 18.67
N ALA A 12 -8.51 -25.93 17.64
CA ALA A 12 -8.07 -24.60 17.26
C ALA A 12 -8.20 -23.61 18.42
N HIS A 13 -9.32 -23.65 19.15
CA HIS A 13 -9.52 -22.78 20.31
C HIS A 13 -8.49 -23.02 21.42
N CYS A 14 -8.15 -24.28 21.70
CA CYS A 14 -7.08 -24.60 22.65
C CYS A 14 -5.73 -24.01 22.20
N TYR A 15 -5.39 -24.14 20.92
CA TYR A 15 -4.15 -23.56 20.38
C TYR A 15 -4.14 -22.02 20.39
N GLU A 16 -5.28 -21.37 20.12
CA GLU A 16 -5.43 -19.91 20.26
C GLU A 16 -5.16 -19.46 21.70
N GLN A 17 -5.66 -20.21 22.70
CA GLN A 17 -5.44 -19.89 24.12
C GLN A 17 -3.97 -20.05 24.55
N THR A 18 -3.23 -20.98 23.94
CA THR A 18 -1.80 -21.16 24.20
C THR A 18 -0.91 -20.25 23.34
N GLY A 19 -1.51 -19.41 22.48
CA GLY A 19 -0.78 -18.52 21.56
C GLY A 19 -0.13 -19.23 20.36
N ASP A 20 -0.42 -20.51 20.13
CA ASP A 20 0.06 -21.24 18.95
C ASP A 20 -0.88 -20.99 17.76
N TYR A 21 -0.81 -19.76 17.24
CA TYR A 21 -1.64 -19.31 16.13
C TYR A 21 -1.43 -20.13 14.86
N ALA A 22 -0.26 -20.75 14.69
CA ALA A 22 0.04 -21.57 13.53
C ALA A 22 -0.77 -22.86 13.53
N GLN A 23 -0.81 -23.59 14.65
CA GLN A 23 -1.63 -24.80 14.74
C GLN A 23 -3.12 -24.46 14.76
N ALA A 24 -3.52 -23.38 15.43
CA ALA A 24 -4.89 -22.89 15.38
C ALA A 24 -5.36 -22.61 13.94
N ALA A 25 -4.52 -21.93 13.14
CA ALA A 25 -4.82 -21.63 11.75
C ALA A 25 -5.00 -22.90 10.92
N ARG A 26 -4.14 -23.92 11.10
CA ARG A 26 -4.28 -25.22 10.41
C ARG A 26 -5.60 -25.90 10.75
N CYS A 27 -5.96 -25.94 12.03
CA CYS A 27 -7.22 -26.55 12.45
C CYS A 27 -8.45 -25.83 11.88
N HIS A 28 -8.45 -24.49 11.83
CA HIS A 28 -9.53 -23.73 11.19
C HIS A 28 -9.55 -23.92 9.67
N ASP A 29 -8.39 -24.05 9.04
CA ASP A 29 -8.29 -24.29 7.60
C ASP A 29 -8.87 -25.66 7.22
N GLU A 30 -8.49 -26.72 7.95
CA GLU A 30 -9.04 -28.07 7.78
C GLU A 30 -10.52 -28.15 8.13
N ALA A 31 -10.99 -27.33 9.07
CA ALA A 31 -12.41 -27.21 9.41
C ALA A 31 -13.23 -26.46 8.36
N GLY A 32 -12.60 -25.90 7.31
CA GLY A 32 -13.28 -25.17 6.25
C GLY A 32 -13.62 -23.72 6.61
N HIS A 33 -12.88 -23.11 7.55
CA HIS A 33 -13.02 -21.71 7.97
C HIS A 33 -11.85 -20.84 7.48
N PRO A 34 -11.74 -20.58 6.16
CA PRO A 34 -10.56 -19.92 5.58
C PRO A 34 -10.36 -18.47 6.06
N LEU A 35 -11.45 -17.76 6.41
CA LEU A 35 -11.36 -16.39 6.95
C LEU A 35 -10.60 -16.37 8.29
N LYS A 36 -11.00 -17.23 9.23
CA LYS A 36 -10.38 -17.31 10.56
C LYS A 36 -8.96 -17.86 10.47
N ALA A 37 -8.74 -18.87 9.61
CA ALA A 37 -7.41 -19.38 9.33
C ALA A 37 -6.47 -18.28 8.80
N ALA A 38 -6.95 -17.42 7.90
CA ALA A 38 -6.15 -16.32 7.35
C ALA A 38 -5.70 -15.32 8.42
N GLU A 39 -6.63 -14.88 9.29
CA GLU A 39 -6.31 -13.96 10.40
C GLU A 39 -5.29 -14.55 11.36
N LEU A 40 -5.42 -15.85 11.67
CA LEU A 40 -4.48 -16.55 12.55
C LEU A 40 -3.11 -16.74 11.88
N TRP A 41 -3.06 -16.95 10.56
CA TRP A 41 -1.80 -16.97 9.82
C TRP A 41 -1.09 -15.61 9.82
N GLU A 42 -1.83 -14.51 9.73
CA GLU A 42 -1.26 -13.16 9.88
C GLU A 42 -0.69 -12.96 11.29
N GLN A 43 -1.40 -13.41 12.34
CA GLN A 43 -0.92 -13.36 13.73
C GLN A 43 0.29 -14.26 13.97
N ALA A 44 0.36 -15.41 13.29
CA ALA A 44 1.50 -16.31 13.31
C ALA A 44 2.72 -15.77 12.54
N GLY A 45 2.59 -14.63 11.85
CA GLY A 45 3.67 -14.05 11.04
C GLY A 45 3.95 -14.80 9.74
N ASP A 46 2.99 -15.57 9.22
CA ASP A 46 3.11 -16.28 7.94
C ASP A 46 2.17 -15.68 6.88
N PRO A 47 2.62 -14.60 6.21
CA PRO A 47 1.80 -13.92 5.21
C PRO A 47 1.57 -14.76 3.95
N ALA A 48 2.41 -15.76 3.66
CA ALA A 48 2.23 -16.59 2.47
C ALA A 48 0.98 -17.49 2.63
N ARG A 49 0.85 -18.17 3.77
CA ARG A 49 -0.34 -18.99 4.05
C ARG A 49 -1.58 -18.16 4.31
N ALA A 50 -1.42 -16.98 4.94
CA ALA A 50 -2.52 -16.04 5.09
C ALA A 50 -3.11 -15.66 3.73
N ALA A 51 -2.26 -15.36 2.74
CA ALA A 51 -2.71 -15.02 1.40
C ALA A 51 -3.52 -16.15 0.75
N ASP A 52 -3.06 -17.40 0.83
CA ASP A 52 -3.76 -18.54 0.26
C ASP A 52 -5.15 -18.74 0.90
N CYS A 53 -5.26 -18.48 2.21
CA CYS A 53 -6.53 -18.51 2.93
C CYS A 53 -7.44 -17.34 2.53
N TRP A 54 -6.91 -16.12 2.40
CA TRP A 54 -7.67 -14.94 1.94
C TRP A 54 -8.18 -15.09 0.50
N THR A 55 -7.40 -15.70 -0.38
CA THR A 55 -7.81 -16.03 -1.75
C THR A 55 -8.98 -17.01 -1.75
N ARG A 56 -8.88 -18.12 -0.99
CA ARG A 56 -9.99 -19.08 -0.82
C ARG A 56 -11.23 -18.45 -0.20
N ALA A 57 -11.05 -17.48 0.68
CA ALA A 57 -12.13 -16.71 1.28
C ALA A 57 -12.73 -15.62 0.37
N ARG A 58 -12.29 -15.51 -0.89
CA ARG A 58 -12.72 -14.47 -1.84
C ARG A 58 -12.54 -13.06 -1.29
N ARG A 59 -11.37 -12.80 -0.69
CA ARG A 59 -10.92 -11.50 -0.21
C ARG A 59 -9.59 -11.12 -0.90
N PRO A 60 -9.61 -10.87 -2.22
CA PRO A 60 -8.40 -10.69 -3.01
C PRO A 60 -7.56 -9.48 -2.57
N SER A 61 -8.18 -8.39 -2.09
CA SER A 61 -7.44 -7.22 -1.59
C SER A 61 -6.57 -7.54 -0.37
N ARG A 62 -7.06 -8.35 0.58
CA ARG A 62 -6.26 -8.79 1.74
C ARG A 62 -5.20 -9.82 1.35
N ALA A 63 -5.53 -10.73 0.43
CA ALA A 63 -4.56 -11.66 -0.12
C ALA A 63 -3.37 -10.91 -0.76
N GLY A 64 -3.65 -9.85 -1.52
CA GLY A 64 -2.62 -8.98 -2.10
C GLY A 64 -1.71 -8.32 -1.06
N GLU A 65 -2.26 -7.84 0.06
CA GLU A 65 -1.48 -7.25 1.17
C GLU A 65 -0.56 -8.26 1.85
N CYS A 66 -1.07 -9.46 2.10
CA CYS A 66 -0.28 -10.58 2.58
C CYS A 66 0.84 -10.94 1.60
N LEU A 67 0.55 -11.04 0.30
CA LEU A 67 1.55 -11.34 -0.73
C LEU A 67 2.62 -10.25 -0.87
N LEU A 68 2.28 -8.98 -0.70
CA LEU A 68 3.25 -7.89 -0.62
C LEU A 68 4.23 -8.09 0.54
N SER A 69 3.71 -8.45 1.72
CA SER A 69 4.50 -8.73 2.92
C SER A 69 5.40 -9.96 2.73
N ALA A 70 4.91 -10.97 2.01
CA ALA A 70 5.66 -12.16 1.60
C ALA A 70 6.64 -11.92 0.43
N ARG A 71 6.78 -10.67 -0.07
CA ARG A 71 7.58 -10.29 -1.25
C ARG A 71 7.21 -11.01 -2.56
N ARG A 72 5.98 -11.55 -2.66
CA ARG A 72 5.43 -12.17 -3.87
C ARG A 72 4.69 -11.13 -4.71
N PHE A 73 5.44 -10.18 -5.27
CA PHE A 73 4.87 -8.95 -5.85
C PHE A 73 3.97 -9.17 -7.08
N GLU A 74 4.31 -10.11 -7.95
CA GLU A 74 3.52 -10.41 -9.15
C GLU A 74 2.17 -11.02 -8.77
N ALA A 75 2.17 -11.99 -7.86
CA ALA A 75 0.94 -12.57 -7.32
C ALA A 75 0.10 -11.52 -6.57
N ALA A 76 0.74 -10.61 -5.83
CA ALA A 76 0.05 -9.51 -5.17
C ALA A 76 -0.67 -8.60 -6.17
N ALA A 77 -0.02 -8.26 -7.28
CA ALA A 77 -0.62 -7.45 -8.34
C ALA A 77 -1.84 -8.14 -8.97
N VAL A 78 -1.74 -9.45 -9.24
CA VAL A 78 -2.87 -10.26 -9.74
C VAL A 78 -4.04 -10.23 -8.75
N CYS A 79 -3.79 -10.41 -7.45
CA CYS A 79 -4.86 -10.32 -6.45
C CYS A 79 -5.49 -8.92 -6.38
N PHE A 80 -4.71 -7.84 -6.50
CA PHE A 80 -5.31 -6.49 -6.57
C PHE A 80 -6.15 -6.29 -7.83
N GLU A 81 -5.72 -6.84 -8.97
CA GLU A 81 -6.47 -6.80 -10.22
C GLU A 81 -7.79 -7.58 -10.12
N GLU A 82 -7.77 -8.80 -9.59
CA GLU A 82 -8.97 -9.60 -9.30
C GLU A 82 -9.94 -8.91 -8.33
N GLY A 83 -9.39 -8.13 -7.39
CA GLY A 83 -10.15 -7.29 -6.47
C GLY A 83 -10.69 -5.99 -7.09
N GLY A 84 -10.36 -5.69 -8.35
CA GLY A 84 -10.74 -4.47 -9.05
C GLY A 84 -9.89 -3.23 -8.72
N ASP A 85 -8.86 -3.36 -7.88
CA ASP A 85 -7.95 -2.28 -7.52
C ASP A 85 -6.77 -2.19 -8.50
N LEU A 86 -7.10 -1.76 -9.72
CA LEU A 86 -6.14 -1.62 -10.82
C LEU A 86 -5.01 -0.63 -10.49
N LEU A 87 -5.29 0.37 -9.65
CA LEU A 87 -4.29 1.34 -9.20
C LEU A 87 -3.22 0.66 -8.35
N ARG A 88 -3.60 -0.12 -7.33
CA ARG A 88 -2.63 -0.86 -6.49
C ARG A 88 -1.92 -1.96 -7.27
N ALA A 89 -2.61 -2.64 -8.19
CA ALA A 89 -2.00 -3.63 -9.07
C ALA A 89 -0.87 -3.01 -9.92
N GLY A 90 -1.19 -1.95 -10.68
CA GLY A 90 -0.21 -1.24 -11.50
C GLY A 90 0.92 -0.62 -10.68
N TRP A 91 0.60 -0.08 -9.50
CA TRP A 91 1.60 0.50 -8.60
C TRP A 91 2.58 -0.53 -8.05
N THR A 92 2.09 -1.72 -7.72
CA THR A 92 2.93 -2.84 -7.27
C THR A 92 3.89 -3.26 -8.36
N LEU A 93 3.40 -3.41 -9.61
CA LEU A 93 4.25 -3.78 -10.73
C LEU A 93 5.31 -2.71 -11.05
N VAL A 94 4.96 -1.43 -11.07
CA VAL A 94 5.92 -0.38 -11.43
C VAL A 94 7.02 -0.17 -10.38
N THR A 95 6.69 -0.34 -9.09
CA THR A 95 7.63 -0.08 -7.98
C THR A 95 8.41 -1.32 -7.52
N ARG A 96 7.81 -2.51 -7.62
CA ARG A 96 8.39 -3.76 -7.07
C ARG A 96 8.83 -4.76 -8.14
N THR A 97 8.37 -4.63 -9.38
CA THR A 97 8.74 -5.53 -10.48
C THR A 97 9.33 -4.75 -11.66
N ARG A 98 9.65 -5.46 -12.75
CA ARG A 98 10.10 -4.86 -14.03
C ARG A 98 8.99 -4.89 -15.11
N SER A 99 7.75 -5.20 -14.72
CA SER A 99 6.62 -5.36 -15.65
C SER A 99 5.94 -4.02 -15.97
N PHE A 100 6.71 -3.08 -16.53
CA PHE A 100 6.25 -1.70 -16.73
C PHE A 100 5.15 -1.57 -17.79
N ALA A 101 5.20 -2.37 -18.86
CA ALA A 101 4.17 -2.36 -19.90
C ALA A 101 2.79 -2.79 -19.34
N THR A 102 2.76 -3.87 -18.54
CA THR A 102 1.54 -4.32 -17.86
C THR A 102 1.03 -3.27 -16.87
N ALA A 103 1.92 -2.63 -16.12
CA ALA A 103 1.56 -1.53 -15.22
C ALA A 103 0.91 -0.36 -15.99
N GLU A 104 1.45 0.01 -17.15
CA GLU A 104 0.87 1.06 -17.99
C GLU A 104 -0.54 0.70 -18.46
N GLN A 105 -0.75 -0.54 -18.92
CA GLN A 105 -2.06 -1.03 -19.33
C GLN A 105 -3.08 -0.97 -18.19
N LEU A 106 -2.69 -1.37 -16.98
CA LEU A 106 -3.55 -1.29 -15.79
C LEU A 106 -3.92 0.16 -15.46
N PHE A 107 -2.96 1.11 -15.52
CA PHE A 107 -3.26 2.53 -15.29
C PHE A 107 -4.09 3.17 -16.42
N ALA A 108 -4.00 2.65 -17.64
CA ALA A 108 -4.84 3.07 -18.76
C ALA A 108 -6.28 2.57 -18.60
N ALA A 109 -6.47 1.33 -18.14
CA ALA A 109 -7.77 0.73 -17.86
C ALA A 109 -8.43 1.28 -16.59
N ALA A 110 -7.63 1.70 -15.59
CA ALA A 110 -8.12 2.27 -14.35
C ALA A 110 -8.94 3.53 -14.60
N ARG A 111 -10.18 3.54 -14.13
CA ARG A 111 -11.02 4.74 -14.06
C ARG A 111 -10.78 5.38 -12.71
N ALA A 112 -10.47 6.67 -12.69
CA ALA A 112 -10.41 7.44 -11.46
C ALA A 112 -11.82 7.98 -11.15
N GLN A 113 -12.34 7.68 -9.96
CA GLN A 113 -13.60 8.23 -9.46
C GLN A 113 -13.36 9.54 -8.71
N THR A 114 -12.18 9.72 -8.12
CA THR A 114 -11.85 10.90 -7.32
C THR A 114 -10.65 11.68 -7.85
N PRO A 115 -10.48 12.96 -7.46
CA PRO A 115 -9.30 13.74 -7.83
C PRO A 115 -7.99 13.10 -7.35
N GLY A 116 -7.97 12.51 -6.14
CA GLY A 116 -6.79 11.83 -5.60
C GLY A 116 -6.42 10.58 -6.39
N GLU A 117 -7.41 9.77 -6.79
CA GLU A 117 -7.20 8.64 -7.70
C GLU A 117 -6.71 9.09 -9.07
N GLY A 118 -7.25 10.19 -9.59
CA GLY A 118 -6.83 10.76 -10.87
C GLY A 118 -5.36 11.18 -10.86
N LEU A 119 -4.90 11.75 -9.74
CA LEU A 119 -3.51 12.13 -9.54
C LEU A 119 -2.61 10.90 -9.37
N ARG A 120 -3.01 9.93 -8.55
CA ARG A 120 -2.29 8.65 -8.39
C ARG A 120 -2.14 7.90 -9.71
N ARG A 121 -3.22 7.76 -10.47
CA ARG A 121 -3.20 7.13 -11.80
C ARG A 121 -2.22 7.81 -12.75
N ARG A 122 -2.20 9.15 -12.75
CA ARG A 122 -1.27 9.95 -13.56
C ARG A 122 0.18 9.72 -13.15
N ILE A 123 0.48 9.79 -11.85
CA ILE A 123 1.82 9.52 -11.30
C ILE A 123 2.26 8.10 -11.66
N GLY A 124 1.42 7.09 -11.41
CA GLY A 124 1.72 5.70 -11.69
C GLY A 124 2.00 5.43 -13.17
N ARG A 125 1.16 5.95 -14.07
CA ARG A 125 1.37 5.82 -15.52
C ARG A 125 2.67 6.48 -15.98
N GLN A 126 2.93 7.71 -15.53
CA GLN A 126 4.15 8.43 -15.90
C GLN A 126 5.41 7.82 -15.28
N LEU A 127 5.30 7.19 -14.12
CA LEU A 127 6.39 6.40 -13.54
C LEU A 127 6.67 5.14 -14.34
N ALA A 128 5.63 4.47 -14.85
CA ALA A 128 5.79 3.31 -15.72
C ALA A 128 6.51 3.69 -17.02
N THR A 129 6.11 4.78 -17.67
CA THR A 129 6.78 5.28 -18.89
C THR A 129 8.21 5.75 -18.60
N ALA A 130 8.43 6.45 -17.48
CA ALA A 130 9.77 6.89 -17.10
C ALA A 130 10.72 5.70 -16.85
N ARG A 131 10.24 4.62 -16.23
CA ARG A 131 11.04 3.42 -15.94
C ARG A 131 11.21 2.49 -17.16
N ALA A 132 10.25 2.50 -18.09
CA ALA A 132 10.33 1.73 -19.33
C ALA A 132 11.21 2.41 -20.40
N TYR A 133 11.07 3.73 -20.56
CA TYR A 133 11.61 4.48 -21.71
C TYR A 133 12.57 5.62 -21.33
N GLY A 134 12.73 5.92 -20.03
CA GLY A 134 13.57 7.03 -19.55
C GLY A 134 12.89 8.41 -19.60
N GLU A 135 11.63 8.49 -20.03
CA GLU A 135 10.89 9.74 -20.17
C GLU A 135 10.35 10.27 -18.82
N SER A 136 11.19 11.00 -18.08
CA SER A 136 10.85 11.49 -16.73
C SER A 136 10.23 12.90 -16.70
N ALA A 137 10.29 13.67 -17.78
CA ALA A 137 9.81 15.05 -17.82
C ALA A 137 8.31 15.22 -17.49
N PRO A 138 7.39 14.36 -17.99
CA PRO A 138 5.99 14.43 -17.60
C PRO A 138 5.77 14.14 -16.11
N LEU A 139 6.50 13.16 -15.56
CA LEU A 139 6.43 12.78 -14.15
C LEU A 139 6.94 13.92 -13.26
N LEU A 140 8.07 14.53 -13.62
CA LEU A 140 8.65 15.68 -12.94
C LEU A 140 7.62 16.81 -12.79
N ARG A 141 6.98 17.21 -13.89
CA ARG A 141 5.94 18.26 -13.88
C ARG A 141 4.73 17.90 -13.03
N THR A 142 4.35 16.62 -12.99
CA THR A 142 3.23 16.18 -12.16
C THR A 142 3.60 16.26 -10.68
N ILE A 143 4.77 15.75 -10.28
CA ILE A 143 5.20 15.76 -8.87
C ILE A 143 5.41 17.18 -8.36
N THR A 144 5.98 18.10 -9.15
CA THR A 144 6.15 19.50 -8.75
C THR A 144 4.82 20.22 -8.52
N GLY A 145 3.73 19.78 -9.16
CA GLY A 145 2.38 20.32 -8.94
C GLY A 145 1.56 19.59 -7.87
N VAL A 146 2.09 18.54 -7.23
CA VAL A 146 1.40 17.85 -6.11
C VAL A 146 1.22 18.76 -4.89
N PRO A 147 2.24 19.52 -4.45
CA PRO A 147 2.13 20.43 -3.30
C PRO A 147 0.92 21.37 -3.34
N ASP A 148 0.61 21.91 -4.51
CA ASP A 148 -0.49 22.87 -4.69
C ASP A 148 -1.88 22.20 -4.65
N ARG A 149 -1.93 20.89 -4.91
CA ARG A 149 -3.19 20.12 -5.01
C ARG A 149 -3.52 19.34 -3.76
N ILE A 150 -2.51 18.89 -3.01
CA ILE A 150 -2.72 17.95 -1.91
C ILE A 150 -3.65 18.49 -0.83
N GLY A 151 -3.61 19.80 -0.57
CA GLY A 151 -4.49 20.45 0.40
C GLY A 151 -5.97 20.46 0.02
N SER A 152 -6.30 20.43 -1.29
CA SER A 152 -7.69 20.43 -1.77
C SER A 152 -8.28 19.02 -1.88
N LEU A 153 -7.51 17.96 -1.65
CA LEU A 153 -8.00 16.59 -1.75
C LEU A 153 -8.76 16.22 -0.47
N ALA A 154 -9.93 15.63 -0.65
CA ALA A 154 -10.76 15.05 0.39
C ALA A 154 -11.31 13.70 -0.11
N PRO A 155 -11.39 12.67 0.75
CA PRO A 155 -11.11 12.66 2.20
C PRO A 155 -9.61 12.65 2.57
N ALA A 156 -9.30 12.77 3.87
CA ALA A 156 -7.92 12.79 4.39
C ALA A 156 -7.07 11.57 3.96
N ARG A 157 -7.73 10.42 3.75
CA ARG A 157 -7.10 9.21 3.21
C ARG A 157 -6.50 9.45 1.82
N GLU A 158 -7.16 10.20 0.95
CA GLU A 158 -6.64 10.48 -0.40
C GLU A 158 -5.34 11.30 -0.35
N ARG A 159 -5.25 12.26 0.59
CA ARG A 159 -4.02 13.03 0.79
C ARG A 159 -2.86 12.12 1.15
N ALA A 160 -3.08 11.19 2.09
CA ALA A 160 -2.05 10.23 2.51
C ALA A 160 -1.63 9.28 1.38
N GLU A 161 -2.59 8.80 0.58
CA GLU A 161 -2.29 7.91 -0.55
C GLU A 161 -1.53 8.65 -1.67
N VAL A 162 -1.89 9.91 -1.97
CA VAL A 162 -1.18 10.75 -2.94
C VAL A 162 0.22 11.10 -2.46
N GLU A 163 0.39 11.49 -1.19
CA GLU A 163 1.70 11.72 -0.57
C GLU A 163 2.62 10.52 -0.79
N LEU A 164 2.16 9.33 -0.40
CA LEU A 164 2.93 8.10 -0.50
C LEU A 164 3.39 7.84 -1.94
N TRP A 165 2.49 7.97 -2.91
CA TRP A 165 2.81 7.72 -4.32
C TRP A 165 3.76 8.76 -4.90
N ALA A 166 3.55 10.04 -4.60
CA ALA A 166 4.39 11.13 -5.09
C ALA A 166 5.81 11.06 -4.51
N VAL A 167 5.95 10.82 -3.20
CA VAL A 167 7.25 10.64 -2.55
C VAL A 167 7.98 9.42 -3.11
N THR A 168 7.30 8.28 -3.23
CA THR A 168 7.93 7.05 -3.76
C THR A 168 8.35 7.22 -5.24
N ALA A 169 7.55 7.94 -6.04
CA ALA A 169 7.91 8.26 -7.41
C ALA A 169 9.14 9.18 -7.49
N ALA A 170 9.24 10.18 -6.59
CA ALA A 170 10.40 11.04 -6.46
C ALA A 170 11.67 10.26 -6.07
N ASP A 171 11.54 9.29 -5.15
CA ASP A 171 12.64 8.38 -4.77
C ASP A 171 13.14 7.57 -5.99
N HIS A 172 12.22 7.04 -6.81
CA HIS A 172 12.58 6.33 -8.04
C HIS A 172 13.22 7.22 -9.12
N MET A 173 12.98 8.53 -9.07
CA MET A 173 13.63 9.51 -9.94
C MET A 173 14.98 10.00 -9.39
N HIS A 174 15.38 9.56 -8.19
CA HIS A 174 16.54 10.10 -7.47
C HIS A 174 16.44 11.61 -7.23
N ARG A 175 15.23 12.10 -6.90
CA ARG A 175 14.94 13.52 -6.65
C ARG A 175 14.39 13.72 -5.23
N PRO A 176 15.23 13.62 -4.19
CA PRO A 176 14.78 13.75 -2.81
C PRO A 176 14.24 15.14 -2.47
N ASP A 177 14.65 16.17 -3.21
CA ASP A 177 14.10 17.52 -3.12
C ASP A 177 12.58 17.55 -3.36
N LEU A 178 12.10 16.78 -4.35
CA LEU A 178 10.67 16.68 -4.64
C LEU A 178 9.93 15.92 -3.54
N GLY A 179 10.53 14.86 -3.00
CA GLY A 179 9.99 14.11 -1.86
C GLY A 179 9.79 15.01 -0.63
N ALA A 180 10.80 15.82 -0.30
CA ALA A 180 10.73 16.78 0.79
C ALA A 180 9.65 17.86 0.57
N LEU A 181 9.49 18.38 -0.66
CA LEU A 181 8.44 19.34 -0.99
C LEU A 181 7.03 18.75 -0.82
N VAL A 182 6.82 17.50 -1.23
CA VAL A 182 5.55 16.79 -1.04
C VAL A 182 5.26 16.62 0.45
N PHE A 183 6.23 16.16 1.25
CA PHE A 183 6.03 16.04 2.70
C PHE A 183 5.73 17.39 3.37
N ALA A 184 6.42 18.46 3.01
CA ALA A 184 6.15 19.79 3.55
C ALA A 184 4.71 20.27 3.23
N ALA A 185 4.22 19.97 2.03
CA ALA A 185 2.85 20.29 1.64
C ALA A 185 1.82 19.42 2.35
N SER A 186 2.06 18.12 2.45
CA SER A 186 1.23 17.19 3.22
C SER A 186 1.13 17.55 4.69
N TYR A 187 2.25 17.96 5.29
CA TYR A 187 2.31 18.40 6.67
C TYR A 187 1.39 19.60 6.87
N ARG A 188 1.50 20.63 6.03
CA ARG A 188 0.59 21.79 6.05
C ARG A 188 -0.88 21.39 5.84
N ALA A 189 -1.13 20.47 4.92
CA ALA A 189 -2.47 19.92 4.66
C ALA A 189 -3.03 19.01 5.77
N GLY A 190 -2.33 18.88 6.91
CA GLY A 190 -2.79 18.11 8.06
C GLY A 190 -2.91 16.60 7.78
N VAL A 191 -2.03 16.04 6.95
CA VAL A 191 -2.01 14.60 6.68
C VAL A 191 -1.55 13.84 7.92
N GLY A 192 -2.40 12.93 8.42
CA GLY A 192 -2.11 12.14 9.62
C GLY A 192 -0.83 11.30 9.50
N GLY A 193 -0.01 11.32 10.54
CA GLY A 193 1.28 10.60 10.59
C GLY A 193 2.33 11.06 9.58
N CYS A 194 2.13 12.22 8.92
CA CYS A 194 3.08 12.75 7.94
C CYS A 194 4.44 13.08 8.57
N ALA A 195 4.46 13.67 9.78
CA ALA A 195 5.70 14.01 10.48
C ALA A 195 6.58 12.77 10.69
N ASP A 196 6.01 11.70 11.25
CA ASP A 196 6.73 10.46 11.48
C ASP A 196 7.27 9.87 10.18
N ARG A 197 6.43 9.79 9.13
CA ARG A 197 6.87 9.28 7.82
C ARG A 197 7.98 10.14 7.22
N TRP A 198 7.89 11.46 7.33
CA TRP A 198 8.91 12.38 6.83
C TRP A 198 10.23 12.20 7.58
N GLN A 199 10.20 12.08 8.91
CA GLN A 199 11.41 11.83 9.70
C GLN A 199 12.10 10.53 9.32
N HIS A 200 11.35 9.42 9.23
CA HIS A 200 11.89 8.14 8.81
C HIS A 200 12.46 8.20 7.39
N TRP A 201 11.76 8.88 6.47
CA TRP A 201 12.22 9.05 5.10
C TRP A 201 13.48 9.93 5.02
N ALA A 202 13.56 11.02 5.78
CA ALA A 202 14.68 11.96 5.76
C ALA A 202 15.94 11.32 6.35
N ALA A 203 15.81 10.61 7.49
CA ALA A 203 16.90 9.82 8.06
C ALA A 203 17.46 8.81 7.05
N ARG A 204 16.59 8.12 6.31
CA ARG A 204 16.99 7.11 5.32
C ARG A 204 17.62 7.69 4.05
N ASN A 205 17.04 8.76 3.49
CA ASN A 205 17.40 9.26 2.17
C ASN A 205 18.36 10.45 2.19
N LEU A 206 18.33 11.25 3.26
CA LEU A 206 19.18 12.44 3.43
C LEU A 206 20.29 12.22 4.48
N GLY A 207 20.13 11.22 5.36
CA GLY A 207 21.05 10.96 6.46
C GLY A 207 20.87 11.91 7.66
N ASP A 208 19.88 12.81 7.60
CA ASP A 208 19.60 13.81 8.63
C ASP A 208 18.09 14.10 8.68
N THR A 209 17.60 14.48 9.85
CA THR A 209 16.22 14.91 10.12
C THR A 209 16.13 16.36 10.58
N THR A 210 17.25 17.09 10.60
CA THR A 210 17.28 18.51 10.96
C THR A 210 16.32 19.32 10.08
N GLY A 211 15.41 20.07 10.73
CA GLY A 211 14.38 20.86 10.06
C GLY A 211 13.10 20.10 9.69
N VAL A 212 13.03 18.79 9.93
CA VAL A 212 11.80 18.00 9.77
C VAL A 212 10.96 18.08 11.05
N PRO A 213 9.64 18.37 10.97
CA PRO A 213 8.79 18.46 12.15
C PRO A 213 8.68 17.12 12.91
N ALA A 214 8.55 17.20 14.24
CA ALA A 214 8.47 16.05 15.16
C ALA A 214 7.09 15.86 15.82
N GLY A 215 6.06 16.56 15.34
CA GLY A 215 4.73 16.53 15.93
C GLY A 215 3.64 16.88 14.91
N PRO A 216 2.35 16.75 15.26
CA PRO A 216 1.24 16.99 14.35
C PRO A 216 1.26 18.42 13.82
N ALA A 217 0.71 18.61 12.62
CA ALA A 217 0.60 19.93 12.02
C ALA A 217 -0.24 20.86 12.90
N PRO A 218 0.16 22.14 13.06
CA PRO A 218 -0.61 23.09 13.85
C PRO A 218 -2.02 23.27 13.25
N PRO A 219 -3.07 23.32 14.09
CA PRO A 219 -4.43 23.52 13.61
C PRO A 219 -4.53 24.90 12.94
N GLY A 220 -4.86 24.92 11.64
CA GLY A 220 -5.03 26.16 10.86
C GLY A 220 -4.12 26.30 9.64
N ALA A 221 -3.22 25.35 9.35
CA ALA A 221 -2.37 25.38 8.14
C ALA A 221 -3.10 24.95 6.84
N ALA A 222 -4.44 25.10 6.78
CA ALA A 222 -5.18 24.88 5.54
C ALA A 222 -4.70 25.88 4.46
N PRO A 223 -4.56 25.46 3.20
CA PRO A 223 -4.10 26.35 2.14
C PRO A 223 -5.12 27.48 1.93
N ALA A 224 -4.60 28.70 1.78
CA ALA A 224 -5.32 29.79 1.12
C ALA A 224 -5.51 29.48 -0.36
#